data_AF-E2BAH8-F1
#
_entry.id   AF-E2BAH8-F1
#
_cell.length_a   1.000
_cell.length_b   1.000
_cell.length_c   1.000
_cell.angle_alpha   90.00
_cell.angle_beta   90.00
_cell.angle_gamma   90.00
#
_symmetry.space_group_name_H-M   'P 1'
#
loop_
_entity.id
_entity.type
_entity.pdbx_description
1 polymer ?
#
loop_
_entity_poly.entity_id
_entity_poly.type
_entity_poly.pdbx_seq_one_letter_code
_entity_poly.pdbx_strand_id
1 'polypeptide(L)' 'TGSVKNRAIPGRPVSATNVEKSLDVLQSFIENPHDSTRKVEQQHKIYQMSVLKILKMNKFHPYKI' A
#
# COMPACT_ATOMS: atom_id res chain seq x y z
N THR A 1 3.40 24.66 18.06
CA THR A 1 3.71 24.55 16.62
C THR A 1 2.63 23.73 15.95
N GLY A 2 1.66 24.36 15.28
CA GLY A 2 0.51 23.66 14.68
C GLY A 2 0.73 23.45 13.18
N SER A 3 0.66 22.21 12.71
CA SER A 3 0.71 21.90 11.27
C SER A 3 -0.68 22.10 10.66
N VAL A 4 -0.81 23.08 9.76
CA VAL A 4 -2.02 23.30 8.96
C VAL A 4 -2.04 22.28 7.83
N LYS A 5 -3.01 21.37 7.83
CA LYS A 5 -3.19 20.40 6.74
C LYS A 5 -3.77 21.12 5.53
N ASN A 6 -3.09 21.03 4.40
CA ASN A 6 -3.62 21.53 3.12
C ASN A 6 -4.92 20.80 2.76
N ARG A 7 -5.89 21.56 2.21
CA ARG A 7 -7.13 20.99 1.68
C ARG A 7 -6.82 20.07 0.49
N ALA A 8 -7.52 18.94 0.40
CA ALA A 8 -7.38 18.03 -0.73
C ALA A 8 -7.77 18.74 -2.02
N ILE A 9 -6.91 18.69 -3.03
CA ILE A 9 -7.19 19.25 -4.36
C ILE A 9 -8.10 18.25 -5.08
N PRO A 10 -9.34 18.61 -5.42
CA PRO A 10 -10.24 17.73 -6.17
C PRO A 10 -9.63 17.45 -7.55
N GLY A 11 -9.53 16.18 -7.93
CA GLY A 11 -9.04 15.75 -9.25
C GLY A 11 -7.58 15.27 -9.31
N ARG A 12 -6.76 15.46 -8.26
CA ARG A 12 -5.44 14.82 -8.22
C ARG A 12 -5.61 13.34 -7.84
N PRO A 13 -5.27 12.37 -8.72
CA PRO A 13 -5.31 10.96 -8.32
C PRO A 13 -4.37 10.77 -7.13
N VAL A 14 -4.94 10.38 -5.99
CA VAL A 14 -4.25 10.29 -4.69
C VAL A 14 -3.21 9.17 -4.70
N SER A 15 -3.22 8.30 -5.70
CA SER A 15 -2.27 7.20 -5.82
C SER A 15 -1.91 6.92 -7.28
N ALA A 16 -0.61 6.81 -7.55
CA ALA A 16 -0.09 6.20 -8.78
C ALA A 16 -0.15 4.66 -8.73
N THR A 17 -0.79 4.09 -7.71
CA THR A 17 -0.98 2.65 -7.55
C THR A 17 -2.29 2.26 -8.23
N ASN A 18 -2.16 1.59 -9.38
CA ASN A 18 -3.27 0.96 -10.09
C ASN A 18 -4.04 0.03 -9.13
N VAL A 19 -5.38 0.05 -9.21
CA VAL A 19 -6.27 -0.79 -8.38
C VAL A 19 -5.91 -2.27 -8.51
N GLU A 20 -5.58 -2.73 -9.71
CA GLU A 20 -5.17 -4.12 -9.97
C GLU A 20 -3.94 -4.51 -9.15
N LYS A 21 -2.90 -3.66 -9.18
CA LYS A 21 -1.67 -3.88 -8.40
C LYS A 21 -1.93 -3.87 -6.91
N SER A 22 -2.92 -3.12 -6.44
CA SER A 22 -3.29 -3.12 -5.03
C SER A 22 -3.92 -4.44 -4.59
N LEU A 23 -4.73 -5.06 -5.46
CA LEU A 23 -5.32 -6.37 -5.21
C LEU A 23 -4.26 -7.47 -5.16
N ASP A 24 -3.34 -7.49 -6.14
CA ASP A 24 -2.25 -8.47 -6.19
C ASP A 24 -1.41 -8.46 -4.91
N VAL A 25 -1.07 -7.25 -4.43
CA VAL A 25 -0.31 -7.06 -3.19
C VAL A 25 -1.07 -7.60 -1.99
N LEU A 26 -2.35 -7.26 -1.85
CA LEU A 26 -3.15 -7.75 -0.73
C LEU A 26 -3.25 -9.27 -0.75
N GLN A 27 -3.44 -9.87 -1.92
CA GLN A 27 -3.49 -11.31 -2.07
C GLN A 27 -2.17 -11.99 -1.67
N SER A 28 -1.02 -11.42 -2.04
CA SER A 28 0.29 -11.98 -1.65
C SER A 28 0.47 -12.09 -0.13
N PHE A 29 -0.06 -11.13 0.64
CA PHE A 29 0.00 -11.16 2.10
C PHE A 29 -1.09 -12.02 2.74
N ILE A 30 -2.16 -12.34 2.02
CA ILE A 30 -3.13 -13.37 2.45
C ILE A 30 -2.48 -14.76 2.31
N GLU A 31 -1.78 -15.01 1.20
CA GLU A 31 -1.10 -16.28 0.94
C GLU A 31 0.13 -16.47 1.84
N ASN A 32 0.95 -15.43 2.02
CA ASN A 32 2.18 -15.46 2.80
C ASN A 32 2.28 -14.24 3.72
N PRO A 33 1.64 -14.25 4.90
CA PRO A 33 1.56 -13.06 5.76
C PRO A 33 2.88 -12.60 6.36
N HIS A 34 3.85 -13.51 6.47
CA HIS A 34 5.18 -13.21 7.00
C HIS A 34 6.15 -12.65 5.96
N ASP A 35 5.75 -12.57 4.70
CA ASP A 35 6.61 -12.01 3.67
C ASP A 35 6.93 -10.54 3.95
N SER A 36 8.16 -10.15 3.64
CA SER A 36 8.57 -8.76 3.81
C SER A 36 7.99 -7.89 2.69
N THR A 37 7.70 -6.64 3.00
CA THR A 37 7.24 -5.66 2.00
C THR A 37 8.23 -5.48 0.85
N ARG A 38 9.54 -5.72 1.10
CA ARG A 38 10.61 -5.68 0.09
C ARG A 38 10.59 -6.90 -0.84
N LYS A 39 10.15 -8.06 -0.36
CA LYS A 39 9.96 -9.25 -1.20
C LYS A 39 8.77 -9.04 -2.16
N VAL A 40 7.66 -8.53 -1.64
CA VAL A 40 6.46 -8.20 -2.42
C VAL A 40 6.73 -7.08 -3.43
N GLU A 41 7.55 -6.09 -3.06
CA GLU A 41 8.07 -5.06 -3.97
C GLU A 41 8.70 -5.67 -5.24
N GLN A 42 9.64 -6.61 -5.05
CA GLN A 42 10.36 -7.27 -6.12
C GLN A 42 9.45 -8.13 -7.00
N GLN A 43 8.49 -8.84 -6.38
CA GLN A 43 7.53 -9.70 -7.09
C GLN A 43 6.59 -8.91 -8.00
N HIS A 44 6.01 -7.81 -7.50
CA HIS A 44 4.96 -7.08 -8.21
C HIS A 44 5.46 -5.87 -9.01
N LYS A 45 6.78 -5.58 -8.94
CA LYS A 45 7.48 -4.45 -9.59
C LYS A 45 6.86 -3.11 -9.25
N ILE A 46 6.53 -2.92 -7.99
CA ILE A 46 5.99 -1.67 -7.42
C ILE A 46 6.95 -1.18 -6.36
N TYR A 47 7.00 0.12 -6.08
CA TYR A 47 7.90 0.65 -5.06
C TYR A 47 7.47 0.27 -3.63
N GLN A 48 8.42 0.01 -2.74
CA GLN A 48 8.13 -0.44 -1.36
C GLN A 48 7.17 0.49 -0.61
N MET A 49 7.33 1.81 -0.76
CA MET A 49 6.45 2.79 -0.11
C MET A 49 5.00 2.69 -0.61
N SER A 50 4.80 2.23 -1.85
CA SER A 50 3.45 1.98 -2.38
C SER A 50 2.82 0.74 -1.76
N VAL A 51 3.60 -0.33 -1.55
CA VAL A 51 3.14 -1.52 -0.80
C VAL A 51 2.65 -1.11 0.60
N LEU A 52 3.48 -0.36 1.34
CA LEU A 52 3.14 0.12 2.68
C LEU A 52 1.89 1.00 2.68
N LYS A 53 1.74 1.87 1.67
CA LYS A 53 0.56 2.72 1.52
C LYS A 53 -0.70 1.90 1.23
N ILE A 54 -0.63 0.88 0.37
CA ILE A 54 -1.74 -0.04 0.09
C ILE A 54 -2.19 -0.73 1.37
N LEU A 55 -1.25 -1.29 2.14
CA LEU A 55 -1.55 -1.95 3.42
C LEU A 55 -2.26 -0.99 4.39
N LYS A 56 -1.73 0.23 4.53
CA LYS A 56 -2.31 1.27 5.40
C LYS A 56 -3.70 1.72 4.96
N MET A 57 -3.91 1.93 3.65
CA MET A 57 -5.20 2.35 3.11
C MET A 57 -6.28 1.30 3.31
N ASN A 58 -5.93 0.02 3.20
CA ASN A 58 -6.84 -1.10 3.39
C ASN A 58 -6.90 -1.59 4.85
N LYS A 59 -6.22 -0.92 5.79
CA LYS A 59 -6.13 -1.29 7.21
C LYS A 59 -5.67 -2.75 7.43
N PHE A 60 -4.88 -3.28 6.51
CA PHE A 60 -4.43 -4.67 6.54
C PHE A 60 -3.13 -4.80 7.33
N HIS A 61 -3.07 -5.77 8.25
CA HIS A 61 -1.93 -6.01 9.14
C HIS A 61 -1.51 -7.48 9.03
N PRO A 62 -0.56 -7.81 8.13
CA PRO A 62 -0.21 -9.21 7.82
C PRO A 62 0.19 -10.05 9.04
N TYR A 63 0.86 -9.44 10.03
CA TYR A 63 1.37 -10.15 11.21
C TYR A 63 0.35 -10.36 12.34
N LYS A 64 -0.89 -9.92 12.20
CA LYS A 64 -1.95 -10.02 13.24
C LYS A 64 -2.93 -11.18 13.01
N ILE A 65 -2.47 -12.25 12.36
CA ILE A 65 -3.26 -13.45 12.10
C ILE A 65 -3.17 -14.38 13.30
#